data_AF-A0A6G2QS81-F1
#
_entry.id   AF-A0A6G2QS81-F1
#
_cell.length_a   1.000
_cell.length_b   1.000
_cell.length_c   1.000
_cell.angle_alpha   90.00
_cell.angle_beta   90.00
_cell.angle_gamma   90.00
#
_symmetry.space_group_name_H-M   'P 1'
#
loop_
_entity.id
_entity.type
_entity.pdbx_description
1 polymer ?
#
loop_
_entity_poly.entity_id
_entity_poly.type
_entity_poly.pdbx_seq_one_letter_code
_entity_poly.pdbx_strand_id
1 'polypeptide(L)'
;GDKYDVSGNDMLQWWESDGRTDLALLHLGSFGNPRAFSRTARRVARRMPVLTVDAGRTDAGRRAAASHTAAAATGTMTRQALFTQAGVTATRSVGELLEAAALLHAQPLPAGTR
;
A
#
# COMPACT_ATOMS: atom_id res chain seq x y z
N GLY A 1 6.59 12.29 1.05
CA GLY A 1 7.91 12.93 0.91
C GLY A 1 8.83 12.08 0.08
N ASP A 2 10.06 12.55 -0.11
CA ASP A 2 10.99 12.01 -1.11
C ASP A 2 11.77 10.78 -0.64
N LYS A 3 11.49 10.30 0.59
CA LYS A 3 12.07 9.07 1.16
C LYS A 3 13.60 9.09 1.27
N TYR A 4 14.18 10.28 1.46
CA TYR A 4 15.64 10.45 1.59
C TYR A 4 16.20 9.79 2.85
N ASP A 5 15.39 9.65 3.90
CA ASP A 5 15.81 9.13 5.21
C ASP A 5 14.87 7.99 5.65
N VAL A 6 13.57 8.28 5.77
CA VAL A 6 12.55 7.30 6.15
C VAL A 6 11.75 6.86 4.92
N SER A 7 11.72 5.56 4.66
CA SER A 7 10.96 4.93 3.58
C SER A 7 9.65 4.31 4.08
N GLY A 8 8.78 3.93 3.13
CA GLY A 8 7.58 3.17 3.46
C GLY A 8 7.87 1.80 4.10
N ASN A 9 9.06 1.23 3.84
CA ASN A 9 9.46 -0.03 4.48
C ASN A 9 9.77 0.16 5.96
N ASP A 10 10.37 1.30 6.32
CA ASP A 10 10.74 1.61 7.71
C ASP A 10 9.48 1.86 8.54
N MET A 11 8.50 2.57 7.96
CA MET A 11 7.18 2.75 8.58
C MET A 11 6.45 1.41 8.78
N LEU A 12 6.47 0.53 7.78
CA LEU A 12 5.87 -0.80 7.89
C LEU A 12 6.53 -1.64 9.01
N GLN A 13 7.86 -1.60 9.12
CA GLN A 13 8.58 -2.30 10.19
C GLN A 13 8.26 -1.73 11.57
N TRP A 14 8.15 -0.40 11.67
CA TRP A 14 7.77 0.26 12.90
C TRP A 14 6.38 -0.18 13.36
N TRP A 15 5.37 -0.04 12.49
CA TRP A 15 3.98 -0.40 12.81
C TRP A 15 3.79 -1.89 13.13
N GLU A 16 4.58 -2.78 12.53
CA GLU A 16 4.57 -4.20 12.86
C GLU A 16 4.86 -4.46 14.35
N SER A 17 5.68 -3.61 14.97
CA SER A 17 6.24 -3.78 16.31
C SER A 17 5.63 -2.89 17.39
N ASP A 18 4.85 -1.86 17.03
CA ASP A 18 4.42 -0.82 17.98
C ASP A 18 3.31 -1.26 18.94
N GLY A 19 2.62 -2.36 18.65
CA GLY A 19 1.55 -2.93 19.47
C GLY A 19 0.31 -2.04 19.62
N ARG A 20 0.19 -0.96 18.83
CA ARG A 20 -0.88 0.04 18.92
C ARG A 20 -1.50 0.38 17.58
N THR A 21 -0.83 0.05 16.47
CA THR A 21 -1.35 0.24 15.13
C THR A 21 -2.13 -1.00 14.71
N ASP A 22 -3.39 -0.80 14.33
CA ASP A 22 -4.25 -1.91 13.87
C ASP A 22 -4.35 -1.98 12.34
N LEU A 23 -3.91 -0.93 11.63
CA LEU A 23 -4.06 -0.80 10.18
C LEU A 23 -2.98 0.10 9.58
N ALA A 24 -2.37 -0.32 8.47
CA ALA A 24 -1.38 0.47 7.75
C ALA A 24 -1.96 1.03 6.44
N LEU A 25 -2.03 2.37 6.32
CA LEU A 25 -2.44 3.05 5.08
C LEU A 25 -1.22 3.65 4.38
N LEU A 26 -1.03 3.30 3.11
CA LEU A 26 0.10 3.74 2.30
C LEU A 26 -0.36 4.56 1.10
N HIS A 27 0.34 5.67 0.82
CA HIS A 27 0.20 6.42 -0.43
C HIS A 27 1.56 6.47 -1.15
N LEU A 28 1.84 5.49 -2.00
CA LEU A 28 3.17 5.29 -2.57
C LEU A 28 3.31 5.94 -3.95
N GLY A 29 4.13 6.97 -4.10
CA GLY A 29 4.46 7.51 -5.44
C GLY A 29 5.33 6.56 -6.28
N SER A 30 6.25 5.86 -5.64
CA SER A 30 7.26 4.98 -6.26
C SER A 30 7.69 3.86 -5.31
N PHE A 31 8.40 2.84 -5.83
CA PHE A 31 9.12 1.86 -5.01
C PHE A 31 10.61 2.03 -5.26
N GLY A 32 11.41 2.28 -4.21
CA GLY A 32 12.87 2.27 -4.33
C GLY A 32 13.39 0.86 -4.62
N ASN A 33 13.00 -0.10 -3.78
CA ASN A 33 13.27 -1.53 -3.98
C ASN A 33 11.96 -2.35 -3.89
N PRO A 34 11.33 -2.69 -5.03
CA PRO A 34 10.06 -3.43 -5.06
C PRO A 34 10.11 -4.78 -4.35
N ARG A 35 11.23 -5.51 -4.44
CA ARG A 35 11.40 -6.82 -3.79
C ARG A 35 11.45 -6.69 -2.27
N ALA A 36 12.21 -5.71 -1.76
CA ALA A 36 12.27 -5.44 -0.33
C ALA A 36 10.92 -4.97 0.23
N PHE A 37 10.21 -4.12 -0.53
CA PHE A 37 8.85 -3.71 -0.21
C PHE A 37 7.91 -4.91 -0.13
N SER A 38 7.84 -5.74 -1.18
CA SER A 38 6.96 -6.90 -1.21
C SER A 38 7.20 -7.86 -0.06
N ARG A 39 8.47 -8.15 0.28
CA ARG A 39 8.82 -9.00 1.42
C ARG A 39 8.38 -8.41 2.76
N THR A 40 8.61 -7.12 2.96
CA THR A 40 8.25 -6.42 4.21
C THR A 40 6.74 -6.32 4.33
N ALA A 41 6.06 -5.79 3.32
CA ALA A 41 4.61 -5.66 3.28
C ALA A 41 3.91 -7.02 3.46
N ARG A 42 4.39 -8.10 2.83
CA ARG A 42 3.83 -9.45 3.02
C ARG A 42 3.94 -9.95 4.45
N ARG A 43 5.00 -9.61 5.15
CA ARG A 43 5.18 -9.99 6.56
C ARG A 43 4.20 -9.21 7.44
N VAL A 44 4.12 -7.89 7.26
CA VAL A 44 3.20 -7.01 8.00
C VAL A 44 1.74 -7.36 7.73
N ALA A 45 1.39 -7.65 6.48
CA ALA A 45 0.03 -8.01 6.04
C ALA A 45 -0.51 -9.30 6.70
N ARG A 46 0.36 -10.14 7.28
CA ARG A 46 -0.06 -11.31 8.07
C ARG A 46 -0.50 -10.94 9.49
N ARG A 47 -0.15 -9.75 9.96
CA ARG A 47 -0.36 -9.29 11.34
C ARG A 47 -1.42 -8.19 11.41
N MET A 48 -1.46 -7.31 10.42
CA MET A 48 -2.47 -6.25 10.29
C MET A 48 -2.77 -5.98 8.82
N PRO A 49 -3.96 -5.46 8.46
CA PRO A 49 -4.25 -5.15 7.08
C PRO A 49 -3.40 -3.97 6.59
N VAL A 50 -2.91 -4.09 5.35
CA VAL A 50 -2.12 -3.05 4.67
C VAL A 50 -2.89 -2.59 3.44
N LEU A 51 -3.26 -1.32 3.43
CA LEU A 51 -4.05 -0.70 2.37
C LEU A 51 -3.21 0.33 1.60
N THR A 52 -3.50 0.49 0.30
CA THR A 52 -2.89 1.55 -0.52
C THR A 52 -3.91 2.11 -1.51
N VAL A 53 -3.60 3.28 -2.09
CA VAL A 53 -4.23 3.75 -3.33
C VAL A 53 -3.34 3.41 -4.51
N ASP A 54 -3.90 2.82 -5.57
CA ASP A 54 -3.24 2.69 -6.86
C ASP A 54 -3.66 3.83 -7.80
N ALA A 55 -2.97 4.96 -7.65
CA ALA A 55 -3.22 6.17 -8.44
C ALA A 55 -2.97 5.98 -9.95
N GLY A 56 -2.35 4.88 -10.39
CA GLY A 56 -2.01 4.62 -11.80
C GLY A 56 -3.11 3.99 -12.65
N ARG A 57 -4.33 3.84 -12.12
CA ARG A 57 -5.44 3.18 -12.86
C ARG A 57 -6.19 4.09 -13.82
N THR A 58 -6.21 5.41 -13.60
CA THR A 58 -6.91 6.36 -14.47
C THR A 58 -5.93 7.10 -15.38
N ASP A 59 -6.38 7.54 -16.56
CA ASP A 59 -5.54 8.33 -17.48
C ASP A 59 -5.02 9.63 -16.87
N ALA A 60 -5.81 10.25 -16.00
CA ALA A 60 -5.39 11.41 -15.23
C ALA A 60 -4.31 11.05 -14.19
N GLY A 61 -4.50 9.94 -13.47
CA GLY A 61 -3.54 9.46 -12.47
C GLY A 61 -2.23 8.94 -13.07
N ARG A 62 -2.26 8.32 -14.25
CA ARG A 62 -1.05 7.97 -15.03
C ARG A 62 -0.26 9.22 -15.43
N ARG A 63 -0.93 10.25 -15.93
CA ARG A 63 -0.30 11.53 -16.30
C ARG A 63 0.29 12.26 -15.08
N ALA A 64 -0.43 12.29 -13.97
CA ALA A 64 0.05 12.90 -12.72
C ALA A 64 1.23 12.13 -12.10
N ALA A 65 1.23 10.79 -12.17
CA ALA A 65 2.36 9.97 -11.72
C ALA A 65 3.60 10.16 -12.61
N ALA A 66 3.39 10.26 -13.93
CA ALA A 66 4.46 10.48 -14.91
C ALA A 66 5.12 11.86 -14.80
N SER A 67 4.37 12.89 -14.39
CA SER A 67 4.90 14.26 -14.27
C SER A 67 5.71 14.50 -12.99
N HIS A 68 5.60 13.64 -11.96
CA HIS A 68 6.23 13.86 -10.66
C HIS A 68 7.44 12.96 -10.35
N THR A 69 7.65 11.85 -11.08
CA THR A 69 8.80 10.96 -10.82
C THR A 69 9.25 10.17 -12.05
N ALA A 70 10.56 10.05 -12.26
CA ALA A 70 11.18 9.13 -13.22
C ALA A 70 10.91 7.63 -12.90
N ALA A 71 10.23 7.33 -11.80
CA ALA A 71 9.84 5.98 -11.38
C ALA A 71 8.65 5.40 -12.17
N ALA A 72 8.16 6.12 -13.19
CA ALA A 72 7.10 5.72 -14.12
C ALA A 72 7.40 4.44 -14.93
N ALA A 73 8.59 3.83 -14.79
CA ALA A 73 8.98 2.63 -15.52
C ALA A 73 8.34 1.32 -15.00
N THR A 74 7.71 1.33 -13.82
CA THR A 74 6.96 0.14 -13.36
C THR A 74 5.52 0.25 -13.86
N GLY A 75 5.21 -0.43 -14.97
CA GLY A 75 3.86 -0.42 -15.56
C GLY A 75 2.78 -0.81 -14.54
N THR A 76 1.56 -0.25 -14.69
CA THR A 76 0.43 -0.46 -13.78
C THR A 76 0.17 -1.95 -13.48
N MET A 77 0.28 -2.82 -14.49
CA MET A 77 0.12 -4.28 -14.31
C MET A 77 1.18 -4.87 -13.36
N THR A 78 2.43 -4.42 -13.45
CA THR A 78 3.52 -4.85 -12.56
C THR A 78 3.29 -4.39 -11.13
N ARG A 79 2.74 -3.19 -10.95
CA ARG A 79 2.43 -2.63 -9.63
C ARG A 79 1.25 -3.33 -8.95
N GLN A 80 0.18 -3.62 -9.68
CA GLN A 80 -0.95 -4.38 -9.14
C GLN A 80 -0.51 -5.80 -8.73
N ALA A 81 0.27 -6.48 -9.58
CA ALA A 81 0.81 -7.79 -9.25
C ALA A 81 1.70 -7.76 -8.00
N LEU A 82 2.52 -6.71 -7.84
CA LEU A 82 3.34 -6.50 -6.65
C LEU A 82 2.48 -6.39 -5.39
N PHE A 83 1.41 -5.59 -5.42
CA PHE A 83 0.48 -5.44 -4.29
C PHE A 83 -0.21 -6.76 -3.95
N THR A 84 -0.74 -7.46 -4.94
CA THR A 84 -1.36 -8.77 -4.75
C THR A 84 -0.38 -9.76 -4.11
N GLN A 85 0.86 -9.85 -4.62
CA GLN A 85 1.88 -10.74 -4.06
C GLN A 85 2.31 -10.35 -2.64
N ALA A 86 2.29 -9.05 -2.35
CA ALA A 86 2.61 -8.49 -1.04
C ALA A 86 1.46 -8.58 -0.03
N GLY A 87 0.26 -9.03 -0.42
CA GLY A 87 -0.92 -9.02 0.46
C GLY A 87 -1.43 -7.60 0.78
N VAL A 88 -1.14 -6.63 -0.09
CA VAL A 88 -1.59 -5.24 0.06
C VAL A 88 -2.90 -5.04 -0.71
N THR A 89 -3.92 -4.52 -0.03
CA THR A 89 -5.20 -4.17 -0.66
C THR A 89 -5.08 -2.82 -1.35
N ALA A 90 -5.09 -2.81 -2.68
CA ALA A 90 -5.02 -1.61 -3.49
C ALA A 90 -6.43 -1.10 -3.86
N THR A 91 -6.76 0.10 -3.40
CA THR A 91 -7.99 0.83 -3.71
C THR A 91 -7.80 1.77 -4.90
N ARG A 92 -8.92 2.22 -5.49
CA ARG A 92 -8.96 3.02 -6.71
C ARG A 92 -8.91 4.51 -6.44
N SER A 93 -9.23 4.94 -5.21
CA SER A 93 -9.24 6.34 -4.81
C SER A 93 -8.93 6.48 -3.32
N VAL A 94 -8.56 7.70 -2.90
CA VAL A 94 -8.41 8.02 -1.48
C VAL A 94 -9.74 7.85 -0.73
N GLY A 95 -10.88 8.14 -1.38
CA GLY A 95 -12.20 7.90 -0.79
C GLY A 95 -12.41 6.41 -0.46
N GLU A 96 -12.15 5.53 -1.43
CA GLU A 96 -12.28 4.09 -1.23
C GLU A 96 -11.27 3.55 -0.20
N LEU A 97 -10.07 4.14 -0.12
CA LEU A 97 -9.09 3.84 0.93
C LEU A 97 -9.65 4.13 2.32
N LEU A 98 -10.25 5.31 2.51
CA LEU A 98 -10.81 5.74 3.79
C LEU A 98 -12.05 4.91 4.16
N GLU A 99 -12.91 4.61 3.20
CA GLU A 99 -14.08 3.73 3.39
C GLU A 99 -13.64 2.32 3.82
N ALA A 100 -12.64 1.74 3.15
CA ALA A 100 -12.10 0.44 3.50
C ALA A 100 -11.45 0.43 4.90
N ALA A 101 -10.73 1.51 5.25
CA ALA A 101 -10.14 1.66 6.57
C ALA A 101 -11.20 1.76 7.67
N ALA A 102 -12.25 2.55 7.45
CA ALA A 102 -13.36 2.68 8.39
C ALA A 102 -14.09 1.34 8.59
N LEU A 103 -14.31 0.58 7.51
CA LEU A 103 -14.92 -0.75 7.57
C LEU A 103 -14.09 -1.71 8.43
N LEU A 104 -12.77 -1.79 8.17
CA LEU A 104 -11.86 -2.68 8.89
C LEU A 104 -11.67 -2.29 10.36
N HIS A 105 -11.78 -0.99 10.68
CA HIS A 105 -11.71 -0.53 12.05
C HIS A 105 -13.00 -0.79 12.84
N ALA A 106 -14.16 -0.67 12.18
CA ALA A 106 -15.46 -0.80 12.81
C ALA A 106 -15.97 -2.25 12.94
N GLN A 107 -15.38 -3.20 12.21
CA GLN A 107 -15.83 -4.59 12.17
C GLN A 107 -14.69 -5.55 12.51
N PRO A 108 -14.90 -6.52 13.42
CA PRO A 108 -13.95 -7.62 13.57
C PRO A 108 -13.85 -8.39 12.26
N LEU A 109 -12.68 -9.00 12.00
CA LEU A 109 -12.51 -9.87 10.84
C LEU A 109 -13.61 -10.95 10.85
N PRO A 110 -14.26 -11.21 9.71
CA PRO A 110 -15.27 -12.26 9.63
C PRO A 110 -14.64 -13.59 10.02
N ALA A 111 -15.31 -14.33 10.90
CA ALA A 111 -14.79 -15.59 11.46
C ALA A 111 -14.84 -16.79 10.47
N GLY A 112 -15.07 -16.54 9.17
CA GLY A 112 -15.55 -17.54 8.22
C GLY A 112 -14.67 -17.79 7.00
N THR A 113 -14.91 -18.93 6.34
CA THR A 113 -14.29 -19.34 5.06
C THR A 113 -15.08 -18.89 3.82
N ARG A 114 -16.04 -17.98 3.98
CA ARG A 114 -16.82 -17.34 2.91
C ARG A 114 -17.13 -15.90 3.27
#